data_AF-A0A8J6FWB0-F1
#
_entry.id   AF-A0A8J6FWB0-F1
#
_cell.length_a   1.000
_cell.length_b   1.000
_cell.length_c   1.000
_cell.angle_alpha   90.00
_cell.angle_beta   90.00
_cell.angle_gamma   90.00
#
_symmetry.space_group_name_H-M   'P 1'
#
loop_
_entity.id
_entity.type
_entity.pdbx_description
1 polymer ?
#
loop_
_entity_poly.entity_id
_entity_poly.type
_entity_poly.pdbx_seq_one_letter_code
_entity_poly.pdbx_strand_id
1 'polypeptide(L)'
;MENANVLARYASICQQNGIVPIVEPEILPDGDHDLKRCHYVTEKVLAAVYKALSDHHVYLEGTLLKPNMVTPGHACTQKYSNEDIAMATVTALHCTVPPAVTGVTFLSGGQSKEEASINLNAINKCPLLKPWALTFS
;
A
#
# COMPACT_ATOMS: atom_id res chain seq x y z
N MET A 1 7.96 -0.66 13.84
CA MET A 1 7.05 -0.38 14.98
C MET A 1 6.85 1.12 15.14
N GLU A 2 7.93 1.91 15.29
CA GLU A 2 7.83 3.38 15.48
C GLU A 2 6.98 4.09 14.42
N ASN A 3 7.29 3.91 13.13
CA ASN A 3 6.54 4.57 12.04
C ASN A 3 5.04 4.26 12.07
N ALA A 4 4.65 3.00 12.32
CA ALA A 4 3.24 2.61 12.42
C ALA A 4 2.54 3.33 13.58
N ASN A 5 3.21 3.47 14.73
CA ASN A 5 2.68 4.18 15.89
C ASN A 5 2.52 5.69 15.62
N VAL A 6 3.49 6.31 14.93
CA VAL A 6 3.40 7.72 14.54
C VAL A 6 2.25 7.96 13.56
N LEU A 7 2.10 7.11 12.56
CA LEU A 7 0.99 7.17 11.59
C LEU A 7 -0.38 7.04 12.27
N ALA A 8 -0.49 6.16 13.27
CA ALA A 8 -1.74 5.98 14.02
C ALA A 8 -2.10 7.20 14.88
N ARG A 9 -1.11 7.81 15.55
CA ARG A 9 -1.32 9.08 16.28
C ARG A 9 -1.75 10.21 15.34
N TYR A 10 -1.10 10.34 14.19
CA TYR A 10 -1.48 11.31 13.16
C TYR A 10 -2.94 11.11 12.73
N ALA A 11 -3.32 9.87 12.38
CA ALA A 11 -4.68 9.55 11.94
C ALA A 11 -5.73 9.86 13.02
N SER A 12 -5.44 9.54 14.28
CA SER A 12 -6.31 9.85 15.42
C SER A 12 -6.55 11.37 15.56
N ILE A 13 -5.49 12.18 15.49
CA ILE A 13 -5.59 13.65 15.57
C ILE A 13 -6.39 14.22 14.40
N CYS A 14 -6.16 13.73 13.17
CA CYS A 14 -6.94 14.15 12.00
C CYS A 14 -8.44 13.91 12.21
N GLN A 15 -8.82 12.71 12.65
CA GLN A 15 -10.21 12.35 12.84
C GLN A 15 -10.90 13.16 13.95
N GLN A 16 -10.19 13.49 15.03
CA GLN A 16 -10.70 14.38 16.08
C GLN A 16 -11.03 15.79 15.58
N ASN A 17 -10.45 16.20 14.45
CA ASN A 17 -10.66 17.51 13.83
C ASN A 17 -11.50 17.42 12.55
N GLY A 18 -12.16 16.29 12.27
CA GLY A 18 -12.99 16.12 11.07
C GLY A 18 -12.19 16.08 9.76
N ILE A 19 -10.89 15.77 9.81
CA ILE A 19 -10.03 15.62 8.64
C ILE A 19 -9.84 14.13 8.37
N VAL A 20 -10.00 13.72 7.10
CA VAL A 20 -9.73 12.35 6.66
C VAL A 20 -8.21 12.15 6.52
N PRO A 21 -7.56 11.28 7.32
CA PRO A 21 -6.15 11.00 7.15
C PRO A 21 -5.88 10.08 5.97
N ILE A 22 -4.85 10.42 5.21
CA ILE A 22 -4.19 9.51 4.27
C ILE A 22 -2.97 8.92 4.98
N VAL A 23 -2.96 7.61 5.17
CA VAL A 23 -1.88 6.90 5.85
C VAL A 23 -0.87 6.41 4.80
N GLU A 24 0.34 6.97 4.81
CA GLU A 24 1.38 6.72 3.81
C GLU A 24 2.60 5.99 4.40
N PRO A 25 2.59 4.65 4.47
CA PRO A 25 3.73 3.85 4.90
C PRO A 25 4.62 3.46 3.71
N GLU A 26 5.26 4.43 3.06
CA GLU A 26 6.10 4.19 1.88
C GLU A 26 7.28 3.25 2.18
N ILE A 27 7.42 2.19 1.38
CA ILE A 27 8.61 1.36 1.32
C ILE A 27 9.37 1.74 0.05
N LEU A 28 10.60 2.23 0.22
CA LEU A 28 11.42 2.68 -0.90
C LEU A 28 11.85 1.50 -1.79
N PRO A 29 11.82 1.66 -3.13
CA PRO A 29 12.25 0.63 -4.08
C PRO A 29 13.78 0.57 -4.25
N ASP A 30 14.56 1.33 -3.48
CA ASP A 30 16.02 1.29 -3.55
C ASP A 30 16.57 -0.09 -3.15
N GLY A 31 17.52 -0.58 -3.95
CA GLY A 31 18.21 -1.86 -3.74
C GLY A 31 17.99 -2.88 -4.86
N ASP A 32 18.55 -4.07 -4.68
CA ASP A 32 18.58 -5.18 -5.63
C ASP A 32 17.59 -6.31 -5.29
N HIS A 33 16.70 -6.04 -4.33
CA HIS A 33 15.74 -7.01 -3.82
C HIS A 33 14.72 -7.44 -4.88
N ASP A 34 14.29 -8.70 -4.81
CA ASP A 34 13.32 -9.26 -5.74
C ASP A 34 11.87 -8.90 -5.36
N LEU A 35 10.92 -9.25 -6.23
CA LEU A 35 9.50 -8.97 -6.02
C LEU A 35 8.96 -9.65 -4.74
N LYS A 36 9.45 -10.86 -4.43
CA LYS A 36 9.04 -11.64 -3.25
C LYS A 36 9.46 -10.95 -1.96
N ARG A 37 10.66 -10.37 -1.94
CA ARG A 37 11.17 -9.62 -0.80
C ARG A 37 10.34 -8.37 -0.55
N CYS A 38 10.02 -7.61 -1.61
CA CYS A 38 9.14 -6.44 -1.49
C CYS A 38 7.76 -6.86 -0.97
N HIS A 39 7.15 -7.91 -1.55
CA HIS A 39 5.87 -8.46 -1.11
C HIS A 39 5.87 -8.80 0.38
N TYR A 40 6.87 -9.55 0.85
CA TYR A 40 7.02 -9.93 2.25
C TYR A 40 7.12 -8.72 3.18
N VAL A 41 7.93 -7.72 2.81
CA VAL A 41 8.12 -6.51 3.64
C VAL A 41 6.83 -5.70 3.68
N THR A 42 6.13 -5.56 2.55
CA THR A 42 4.84 -4.89 2.47
C THR A 42 3.82 -5.52 3.41
N GLU A 43 3.70 -6.86 3.42
CA GLU A 43 2.77 -7.52 4.36
C GLU A 43 3.12 -7.23 5.83
N LYS A 44 4.41 -7.29 6.20
CA LYS A 44 4.82 -7.00 7.58
C LYS A 44 4.57 -5.56 7.99
N VAL A 45 4.81 -4.61 7.09
CA VAL A 45 4.59 -3.18 7.33
C VAL A 45 3.09 -2.90 7.47
N LEU A 46 2.27 -3.36 6.52
CA LEU A 46 0.83 -3.10 6.55
C LEU A 46 0.14 -3.77 7.74
N ALA A 47 0.52 -5.01 8.10
CA ALA A 47 0.01 -5.65 9.31
C ALA A 47 0.34 -4.85 10.58
N ALA A 48 1.56 -4.29 10.67
CA ALA A 48 1.95 -3.43 11.79
C ALA A 48 1.18 -2.10 11.79
N VAL A 49 0.93 -1.50 10.62
CA VAL A 49 0.14 -0.27 10.46
C VAL A 49 -1.29 -0.50 10.93
N TYR A 50 -1.99 -1.52 10.43
CA TYR A 50 -3.38 -1.75 10.82
C TYR A 50 -3.54 -2.16 12.29
N LYS A 51 -2.57 -2.88 12.85
CA LYS A 51 -2.54 -3.12 14.30
C LYS A 51 -2.41 -1.81 15.08
N ALA A 52 -1.51 -0.91 14.68
CA ALA A 52 -1.35 0.39 15.33
C ALA A 52 -2.60 1.28 15.16
N LEU A 53 -3.22 1.31 13.99
CA LEU A 53 -4.48 2.05 13.77
C LEU A 53 -5.60 1.53 14.69
N SER A 54 -5.70 0.21 14.85
CA SER A 54 -6.64 -0.40 15.79
C SER A 54 -6.35 -0.02 17.24
N ASP A 55 -5.08 -0.04 17.66
CA ASP A 55 -4.68 0.29 19.03
C ASP A 55 -4.96 1.74 19.41
N HIS A 56 -5.00 2.64 18.42
CA HIS A 56 -5.29 4.07 18.59
C HIS A 56 -6.75 4.42 18.27
N HIS A 57 -7.63 3.42 18.16
CA HIS A 57 -9.06 3.60 17.91
C HIS A 57 -9.39 4.42 16.65
N VAL A 58 -8.60 4.26 15.59
CA VAL A 58 -8.85 4.94 14.31
C VAL A 58 -10.05 4.31 13.59
N TYR A 59 -10.97 5.14 13.14
CA TYR A 59 -12.14 4.74 12.35
C TYR A 59 -11.72 4.48 10.89
N LEU A 60 -11.61 3.22 10.48
CA LEU A 60 -10.97 2.85 9.20
C LEU A 60 -11.74 3.30 7.95
N GLU A 61 -13.07 3.32 8.01
CA GLU A 61 -13.94 3.82 6.95
C GLU A 61 -13.71 5.32 6.70
N GLY A 62 -13.19 6.04 7.70
CA GLY A 62 -12.75 7.43 7.60
C GLY A 62 -11.28 7.59 7.24
N THR A 63 -10.65 6.62 6.55
CA THR A 63 -9.23 6.68 6.16
C THR A 63 -9.02 6.30 4.69
N LEU A 64 -7.90 6.74 4.13
CA LEU A 64 -7.32 6.21 2.90
C LEU A 64 -5.92 5.67 3.18
N LEU A 65 -5.53 4.62 2.45
CA LEU A 65 -4.16 4.09 2.47
C LEU A 65 -3.41 4.58 1.23
N LYS A 66 -2.19 5.09 1.39
CA LYS A 66 -1.29 5.46 0.30
C LYS A 66 0.00 4.62 0.35
N PRO A 67 -0.02 3.37 -0.14
CA PRO A 67 1.13 2.49 -0.13
C PRO A 67 1.93 2.64 -1.44
N ASN A 68 3.15 2.11 -1.44
CA ASN A 68 3.84 1.75 -2.69
C ASN A 68 3.17 0.53 -3.35
N MET A 69 3.33 0.41 -4.68
CA MET A 69 3.08 -0.86 -5.36
C MET A 69 4.15 -1.88 -4.94
N VAL A 70 3.83 -3.17 -5.02
CA VAL A 70 4.81 -4.24 -4.76
C VAL A 70 5.60 -4.46 -6.05
N THR A 71 6.80 -3.88 -6.11
CA THR A 71 7.72 -3.95 -7.26
C THR A 71 9.06 -4.55 -6.85
N PRO A 72 9.86 -5.09 -7.79
CA PRO A 72 11.27 -5.36 -7.51
C PRO A 72 12.01 -4.05 -7.21
N GLY A 73 13.16 -4.16 -6.56
CA GLY A 73 14.04 -3.03 -6.33
C GLY A 73 14.64 -2.49 -7.64
N HIS A 74 15.01 -1.21 -7.67
CA HIS A 74 15.52 -0.55 -8.88
C HIS A 74 16.77 -1.22 -9.47
N ALA A 75 17.62 -1.84 -8.65
CA ALA A 75 18.82 -2.55 -9.07
C ALA A 75 18.59 -4.06 -9.29
N CYS A 76 17.35 -4.55 -9.17
CA CYS A 76 17.04 -5.96 -9.39
C CYS A 76 17.28 -6.36 -10.86
N THR A 77 18.05 -7.42 -11.07
CA THR A 77 18.37 -7.94 -12.40
C THR A 77 17.23 -8.78 -12.98
N GLN A 78 16.40 -9.41 -12.13
CA GLN A 78 15.24 -10.17 -12.55
C GLN A 78 14.12 -9.23 -13.02
N LYS A 79 13.52 -9.55 -14.16
CA LYS A 79 12.38 -8.82 -14.72
C LYS A 79 11.07 -9.52 -14.38
N TYR A 80 10.04 -8.71 -14.23
CA TYR A 80 8.68 -9.12 -13.86
C TYR A 80 7.70 -8.46 -14.81
N SER A 81 6.59 -9.15 -15.10
CA SER A 81 5.49 -8.56 -15.86
C SER A 81 4.65 -7.62 -14.98
N ASN A 82 3.84 -6.76 -15.61
CA ASN A 82 2.90 -5.91 -14.88
C ASN A 82 1.84 -6.77 -14.16
N GLU A 83 1.52 -7.94 -14.71
CA GLU A 83 0.62 -8.93 -14.12
C GLU A 83 1.21 -9.55 -12.84
N ASP A 84 2.52 -9.80 -12.81
CA ASP A 84 3.22 -10.27 -11.60
C ASP A 84 3.18 -9.19 -10.50
N ILE A 85 3.47 -7.94 -10.86
CA ILE A 85 3.40 -6.78 -9.95
C ILE A 85 1.98 -6.61 -9.41
N ALA A 86 0.98 -6.71 -10.29
CA ALA A 86 -0.43 -6.61 -9.93
C ALA A 86 -0.85 -7.72 -8.96
N MET A 87 -0.50 -8.97 -9.26
CA MET A 87 -0.82 -10.11 -8.41
C MET A 87 -0.17 -9.98 -7.04
N ALA A 88 1.12 -9.63 -6.99
CA ALA A 88 1.85 -9.46 -5.74
C ALA A 88 1.29 -8.29 -4.90
N THR A 89 0.90 -7.19 -5.56
CA THR A 89 0.31 -6.02 -4.89
C THR A 89 -1.05 -6.34 -4.31
N VAL A 90 -1.97 -6.87 -5.12
CA VAL A 90 -3.34 -7.17 -4.68
C VAL A 90 -3.34 -8.25 -3.59
N THR A 91 -2.47 -9.25 -3.70
CA THR A 91 -2.35 -10.30 -2.66
C THR A 91 -1.87 -9.71 -1.33
N ALA A 92 -0.83 -8.85 -1.34
CA ALA A 92 -0.33 -8.23 -0.11
C ALA A 92 -1.41 -7.37 0.58
N LEU A 93 -2.18 -6.61 -0.20
CA LEU A 93 -3.31 -5.84 0.31
C LEU A 93 -4.40 -6.75 0.87
N HIS A 94 -4.78 -7.81 0.13
CA HIS A 94 -5.79 -8.77 0.57
C HIS A 94 -5.44 -9.46 1.90
N CYS A 95 -4.16 -9.74 2.14
CA CYS A 95 -3.69 -10.37 3.38
C CYS A 95 -3.63 -9.42 4.58
N THR A 96 -3.69 -8.10 4.39
CA THR A 96 -3.35 -7.14 5.46
C THR A 96 -4.29 -5.96 5.64
N VAL A 97 -4.97 -5.52 4.58
CA VAL A 97 -5.89 -4.38 4.61
C VAL A 97 -7.29 -4.89 5.01
N PRO A 98 -7.95 -4.32 6.03
CA PRO A 98 -9.33 -4.66 6.34
C PRO A 98 -10.32 -4.11 5.29
N PRO A 99 -11.39 -4.84 4.92
CA PRO A 99 -12.43 -4.37 3.98
C PRO A 99 -13.09 -3.03 4.34
N ALA A 100 -13.01 -2.59 5.60
CA ALA A 100 -13.54 -1.32 6.08
C ALA A 100 -12.81 -0.08 5.54
N VAL A 101 -11.56 -0.21 5.08
CA VAL A 101 -10.81 0.93 4.51
C VAL A 101 -11.51 1.45 3.25
N THR A 102 -11.66 2.75 3.08
CA THR A 102 -12.47 3.26 1.96
C THR A 102 -11.75 3.14 0.61
N GLY A 103 -10.43 3.30 0.58
CA GLY A 103 -9.68 3.23 -0.66
C GLY A 103 -8.17 3.17 -0.46
N VAL A 104 -7.50 2.69 -1.51
CA VAL A 104 -6.05 2.64 -1.65
C VAL A 104 -5.65 3.53 -2.81
N THR A 105 -4.83 4.54 -2.53
CA THR A 105 -4.35 5.56 -3.48
C THR A 105 -2.84 5.38 -3.66
N PHE A 106 -2.40 4.63 -4.66
CA PHE A 106 -0.98 4.31 -4.85
C PHE A 106 -0.14 5.55 -5.19
N LEU A 107 1.03 5.66 -4.57
CA LEU A 107 2.10 6.55 -5.00
C LEU A 107 2.84 5.94 -6.19
N SER A 108 3.28 6.78 -7.14
CA SER A 108 4.11 6.33 -8.27
C SER A 108 5.55 5.99 -7.87
N GLY A 109 6.04 6.59 -6.77
CA GLY A 109 7.42 6.47 -6.34
C GLY A 109 8.37 6.98 -7.42
N GLY A 110 9.29 6.12 -7.87
CA GLY A 110 10.24 6.40 -8.95
C GLY A 110 9.82 5.93 -10.34
N GLN A 111 8.62 5.36 -10.51
CA GLN A 111 8.16 4.85 -11.80
C GLN A 111 7.99 5.98 -12.84
N SER A 112 8.17 5.64 -14.12
CA SER A 112 7.77 6.57 -15.19
C SER A 112 6.25 6.76 -15.20
N LYS A 113 5.77 7.87 -15.80
CA LYS A 113 4.32 8.14 -15.92
C LYS A 113 3.57 7.01 -16.62
N GLU A 114 4.16 6.46 -17.67
CA GLU A 114 3.58 5.36 -18.44
C GLU A 114 3.54 4.07 -17.61
N GLU A 115 4.65 3.73 -16.97
CA GLU A 115 4.77 2.52 -16.14
C GLU A 115 3.77 2.52 -14.97
N ALA A 116 3.67 3.63 -14.24
CA ALA A 116 2.70 3.76 -13.15
C ALA A 116 1.25 3.56 -13.63
N SER A 117 0.94 4.06 -14.84
CA SER A 117 -0.39 3.92 -15.45
C SER A 117 -0.68 2.47 -15.85
N ILE A 118 0.30 1.79 -16.47
CA ILE A 118 0.18 0.38 -16.88
C ILE A 118 0.02 -0.52 -15.66
N ASN A 119 0.84 -0.33 -14.62
CA ASN A 119 0.78 -1.09 -13.38
C ASN A 119 -0.55 -0.90 -12.65
N LEU A 120 -1.03 0.34 -12.52
CA LEU A 120 -2.33 0.61 -11.88
C LEU A 120 -3.49 -0.05 -12.64
N ASN A 121 -3.45 -0.02 -13.98
CA ASN A 121 -4.42 -0.71 -14.81
C ASN A 121 -4.34 -2.25 -14.63
N ALA A 122 -3.14 -2.83 -14.54
CA ALA A 122 -2.95 -4.25 -14.29
C ALA A 122 -3.48 -4.66 -12.90
N ILE A 123 -3.22 -3.85 -11.86
CA ILE A 123 -3.74 -4.02 -10.51
C ILE A 123 -5.28 -4.07 -10.51
N ASN A 124 -5.93 -3.15 -11.22
CA ASN A 124 -7.39 -3.13 -11.32
C ASN A 124 -7.96 -4.34 -12.10
N LYS A 125 -7.23 -4.83 -13.11
CA LYS A 125 -7.59 -6.02 -13.91
C LYS A 125 -7.28 -7.36 -13.23
N CYS A 126 -6.51 -7.36 -12.14
CA CYS A 126 -6.18 -8.58 -11.39
C CYS A 126 -7.46 -9.36 -11.02
N PRO A 127 -7.55 -10.69 -11.27
CA PRO A 127 -8.79 -11.46 -11.14
C PRO A 127 -9.18 -11.81 -9.68
N LEU A 128 -8.55 -11.18 -8.69
CA LEU A 128 -8.90 -11.33 -7.27
C LEU A 128 -9.99 -10.32 -6.84
N LEU A 129 -10.76 -10.67 -5.81
CA LEU A 129 -11.70 -9.73 -5.20
C LEU A 129 -10.93 -8.57 -4.54
N LYS A 130 -11.39 -7.35 -4.78
CA LYS A 130 -10.80 -6.11 -4.25
C LYS A 130 -11.93 -5.32 -3.57
N PRO A 131 -12.10 -5.43 -2.24
CA PRO A 131 -13.22 -4.76 -1.55
C PRO A 131 -13.01 -3.26 -1.36
N TRP A 132 -11.91 -2.70 -1.88
CA TRP A 132 -11.54 -1.28 -1.82
C TRP A 132 -11.44 -0.69 -3.23
N ALA A 133 -11.62 0.62 -3.35
CA ALA A 133 -11.18 1.33 -4.54
C ALA A 133 -9.65 1.31 -4.64
N LEU A 134 -9.11 1.02 -5.83
CA LEU A 134 -7.67 1.05 -6.12
C LEU A 134 -7.37 2.13 -7.16
N THR A 135 -6.80 3.25 -6.72
CA THR A 135 -6.57 4.46 -7.53
C THR A 135 -5.17 5.04 -7.31
N PHE A 136 -4.88 6.22 -7.87
CA PHE A 136 -3.60 6.92 -7.79
C PHE A 136 -3.62 8.10 -6.82
N SER A 137 -2.45 8.51 -6.34
CA SER A 137 -2.17 9.77 -5.65
C SER A 137 -0.84 10.37 -6.08
#